data_AF-A0A1G2ZD94-F1
#
_entry.id   AF-A0A1G2ZD94-F1
#
_cell.length_a   1.000
_cell.length_b   1.000
_cell.length_c   1.000
_cell.angle_alpha   90.00
_cell.angle_beta   90.00
_cell.angle_gamma   90.00
#
_symmetry.space_group_name_H-M   'P 1'
#
loop_
_entity.id
_entity.type
_entity.pdbx_description
1 polymer ?
#
loop_
_entity_poly.entity_id
_entity_poly.type
_entity_poly.pdbx_seq_one_letter_code
_entity_poly.pdbx_strand_id
1 'polypeptide(L)'
;MNHSDIEWSLQGSAIRAGLNIVKGLSADAIDAIIEQRRKAKFKDIDDLRRRVRFRRPDLQNLIHVGACDGLGPTRPAMLNGLRFALPQEAQPMLFDIYGSRAIESLPDYDRVAKLAAELDVTGVPFTMHPAVLLPTRHMMGGSVKAEGLGDGSIASGQHHRQAALDAATRSIRYVTATRLHEFCGRKATVAGFVAAARRARTGDNRVMGFVTVEDATGLAEVSFFPDQIALYRTICSYGGPVWVTGKVTEHLSSISLDACNCGRLA
;
A
#
# COMPACT_ATOMS: atom_id res chain seq x y z
N MET A 1 4.59 -12.61 -15.10
CA MET A 1 4.89 -13.09 -16.48
C MET A 1 4.32 -14.48 -16.81
N ASN A 2 4.84 -15.56 -16.24
CA ASN A 2 4.52 -16.93 -16.67
C ASN A 2 3.12 -17.46 -16.25
N HIS A 3 2.34 -16.68 -15.48
CA HIS A 3 1.08 -17.15 -14.90
C HIS A 3 -0.07 -16.11 -14.93
N SER A 4 0.22 -14.81 -14.91
CA SER A 4 -0.84 -13.78 -14.88
C SER A 4 -1.57 -13.66 -16.22
N ASP A 5 -2.89 -13.62 -16.20
CA ASP A 5 -3.70 -13.29 -17.37
C ASP A 5 -3.89 -11.77 -17.51
N ILE A 6 -4.73 -11.35 -18.47
CA ILE A 6 -5.05 -9.92 -18.67
C ILE A 6 -5.70 -9.37 -17.41
N GLU A 7 -6.75 -10.04 -16.95
CA GLU A 7 -7.50 -9.70 -15.75
C GLU A 7 -7.11 -10.59 -14.56
N TRP A 8 -7.70 -10.29 -13.41
CA TRP A 8 -7.57 -11.09 -12.20
C TRP A 8 -8.04 -12.52 -12.46
N SER A 9 -7.28 -13.49 -11.96
CA SER A 9 -7.55 -14.92 -12.17
C SER A 9 -7.40 -15.70 -10.87
N LEU A 10 -8.17 -16.78 -10.74
CA LEU A 10 -8.01 -17.74 -9.66
C LEU A 10 -6.84 -18.68 -9.99
N GLN A 11 -5.87 -18.80 -9.09
CA GLN A 11 -4.81 -19.80 -9.18
C GLN A 11 -4.73 -20.61 -7.90
N GLY A 12 -5.24 -21.84 -7.95
CA GLY A 12 -5.37 -22.67 -6.75
C GLY A 12 -6.31 -22.00 -5.75
N SER A 13 -5.81 -21.74 -4.53
CA SER A 13 -6.54 -21.05 -3.46
C SER A 13 -6.22 -19.55 -3.36
N ALA A 14 -5.52 -18.98 -4.33
CA ALA A 14 -5.09 -17.58 -4.33
C ALA A 14 -5.62 -16.83 -5.56
N ILE A 15 -5.81 -15.52 -5.41
CA ILE A 15 -6.13 -14.62 -6.52
C ILE A 15 -4.80 -14.09 -7.08
N ARG A 16 -4.65 -14.17 -8.40
CA ARG A 16 -3.49 -13.63 -9.11
C ARG A 16 -3.87 -12.32 -9.80
N ALA A 17 -3.03 -11.30 -9.59
CA ALA A 17 -3.13 -10.03 -10.28
C ALA A 17 -3.00 -10.20 -11.81
N GLY A 18 -3.93 -9.55 -12.52
CA GLY A 18 -3.87 -9.40 -13.97
C GLY A 18 -2.73 -8.48 -14.42
N LEU A 19 -2.37 -8.53 -15.70
CA LEU A 19 -1.37 -7.61 -16.26
C LEU A 19 -1.96 -6.21 -16.52
N ASN A 20 -3.28 -6.09 -16.65
CA ASN A 20 -3.98 -4.84 -16.94
C ASN A 20 -3.86 -3.76 -15.85
N ILE A 21 -3.52 -4.14 -14.61
CA ILE A 21 -3.35 -3.19 -13.50
C ILE A 21 -1.98 -2.49 -13.52
N VAL A 22 -1.04 -2.94 -14.35
CA VAL A 22 0.32 -2.37 -14.42
C VAL A 22 0.24 -1.05 -15.16
N LYS A 23 0.38 0.07 -14.44
CA LYS A 23 0.28 1.42 -15.00
C LYS A 23 1.23 1.58 -16.19
N GLY A 24 0.65 2.06 -17.29
CA GLY A 24 1.38 2.37 -18.51
C GLY A 24 1.61 1.18 -19.43
N LEU A 25 1.43 -0.07 -19.00
CA LEU A 25 1.62 -1.24 -19.86
C LEU A 25 0.59 -1.24 -21.00
N SER A 26 1.06 -1.26 -22.26
CA SER A 26 0.16 -1.22 -23.42
C SER A 26 -0.58 -2.55 -23.62
N ALA A 27 -1.78 -2.49 -24.20
CA ALA A 27 -2.54 -3.69 -24.58
C ALA A 27 -1.73 -4.59 -25.52
N ASP A 28 -1.06 -4.00 -26.53
CA ASP A 28 -0.18 -4.74 -27.44
C ASP A 28 0.93 -5.52 -26.72
N ALA A 29 1.50 -4.95 -25.65
CA ALA A 29 2.52 -5.63 -24.86
C ALA A 29 1.92 -6.79 -24.06
N ILE A 30 0.72 -6.63 -23.49
CA ILE A 30 0.00 -7.70 -22.78
C ILE A 30 -0.33 -8.85 -23.73
N ASP A 31 -0.87 -8.54 -24.90
CA ASP A 31 -1.22 -9.54 -25.91
C ASP A 31 0.01 -10.29 -26.39
N ALA A 32 1.11 -9.58 -26.68
CA ALA A 32 2.38 -10.18 -27.05
C ALA A 32 2.94 -11.08 -25.94
N ILE A 33 2.85 -10.68 -24.67
CA ILE A 33 3.26 -11.53 -23.53
C ILE A 33 2.46 -12.83 -23.53
N ILE A 34 1.14 -12.76 -23.67
CA ILE A 34 0.25 -13.92 -23.60
C ILE A 34 0.49 -14.86 -24.79
N GLU A 35 0.61 -14.31 -25.99
CA GLU A 35 0.89 -15.09 -27.21
C GLU A 35 2.23 -15.82 -27.12
N GLN A 36 3.31 -15.12 -26.73
CA GLN A 36 4.64 -15.71 -26.63
C GLN A 36 4.73 -16.75 -25.51
N ARG A 37 4.06 -16.52 -24.38
CA ARG A 37 3.98 -17.48 -23.28
C ARG A 37 3.29 -18.79 -23.67
N ARG A 38 2.27 -18.73 -24.54
CA ARG A 38 1.56 -19.93 -25.05
C ARG A 38 2.49 -20.83 -25.86
N LYS A 39 3.48 -20.26 -26.56
CA LYS A 39 4.50 -21.01 -27.32
C LYS A 39 5.48 -21.69 -26.37
N ALA A 40 6.03 -20.94 -25.42
CA ALA A 40 6.85 -21.47 -24.34
C ALA A 40 6.94 -20.46 -23.19
N LYS A 41 7.09 -20.96 -21.96
CA LYS A 41 7.38 -20.11 -20.79
C LYS A 41 8.66 -19.29 -21.00
N PHE A 42 8.69 -18.09 -20.42
CA PHE A 42 9.89 -17.26 -20.37
C PHE A 42 10.88 -17.86 -19.38
N LYS A 43 12.13 -18.01 -19.80
CA LYS A 43 13.21 -18.59 -18.97
C LYS A 43 13.86 -17.55 -18.06
N ASP A 44 14.15 -16.39 -18.63
CA ASP A 44 14.84 -15.28 -17.97
C ASP A 44 14.39 -13.93 -18.58
N ILE A 45 14.92 -12.84 -18.03
CA ILE A 45 14.58 -11.48 -18.45
C ILE A 45 15.02 -11.18 -19.90
N ASP A 46 16.10 -11.79 -20.37
CA ASP A 46 16.61 -11.55 -21.73
C ASP A 46 15.79 -12.33 -22.77
N ASP A 47 15.36 -13.56 -22.44
CA ASP A 47 14.39 -14.33 -23.22
C ASP A 47 13.06 -13.57 -23.38
N LEU A 48 12.56 -12.95 -22.31
CA LEU A 48 11.38 -12.09 -22.37
C LEU A 48 11.60 -10.89 -23.32
N ARG A 49 12.74 -10.20 -23.21
CA ARG A 49 13.09 -9.03 -24.06
C ARG A 49 13.29 -9.40 -25.53
N ARG A 50 13.75 -10.62 -25.83
CA ARG A 50 13.89 -11.12 -27.22
C ARG A 50 12.53 -11.38 -27.85
N ARG A 51 11.58 -11.96 -27.08
CA ARG A 51 10.28 -12.40 -27.60
C ARG A 51 9.22 -11.30 -27.64
N VAL A 52 9.31 -10.33 -26.73
CA VAL A 52 8.32 -9.25 -26.61
C VAL A 52 9.02 -7.90 -26.65
N ARG A 53 8.51 -7.00 -27.49
CA ARG A 53 9.00 -5.62 -27.58
C ARG A 53 8.33 -4.77 -26.51
N PHE A 54 9.14 -4.17 -25.64
CA PHE A 54 8.67 -3.26 -24.60
C PHE A 54 9.15 -1.83 -24.85
N ARG A 55 8.34 -0.85 -24.46
CA ARG A 55 8.90 0.47 -24.14
C ARG A 55 9.64 0.36 -22.80
N ARG A 56 10.65 1.20 -22.59
CA ARG A 56 11.45 1.16 -21.35
C ARG A 56 10.60 1.22 -20.07
N PRO A 57 9.59 2.11 -19.95
CA PRO A 57 8.76 2.17 -18.74
C PRO A 57 7.97 0.88 -18.47
N ASP A 58 7.49 0.21 -19.52
CA ASP A 58 6.65 -0.98 -19.41
C ASP A 58 7.40 -2.13 -18.70
N LEU A 59 8.61 -2.43 -19.18
CA LEU A 59 9.43 -3.50 -18.61
C LEU A 59 9.95 -3.16 -17.21
N GLN A 60 10.28 -1.88 -16.96
CA GLN A 60 10.66 -1.42 -15.63
C GLN A 60 9.52 -1.62 -14.63
N ASN A 61 8.28 -1.23 -15.00
CA ASN A 61 7.11 -1.39 -14.15
C ASN A 61 6.80 -2.87 -13.85
N LEU A 62 6.92 -3.75 -14.85
CA LEU A 62 6.79 -5.20 -14.66
C LEU A 62 7.81 -5.76 -13.66
N ILE A 63 9.05 -5.25 -13.69
CA ILE A 63 10.08 -5.64 -12.70
C ILE A 63 9.74 -5.04 -11.34
N HIS A 64 9.39 -3.75 -11.26
CA HIS A 64 9.10 -3.03 -10.02
C HIS A 64 7.96 -3.68 -9.22
N VAL A 65 6.90 -4.14 -9.88
CA VAL A 65 5.76 -4.84 -9.23
C VAL A 65 6.03 -6.33 -8.97
N GLY A 66 7.15 -6.86 -9.43
CA GLY A 66 7.52 -8.27 -9.23
C GLY A 66 6.90 -9.25 -10.21
N ALA A 67 6.31 -8.79 -11.31
CA ALA A 67 5.81 -9.68 -12.36
C ALA A 67 6.95 -10.55 -12.95
N CYS A 68 8.19 -10.07 -12.86
CA CYS A 68 9.43 -10.69 -13.33
C CYS A 68 10.26 -11.37 -12.22
N ASP A 69 9.79 -11.49 -10.97
CA ASP A 69 10.60 -12.03 -9.86
C ASP A 69 11.11 -13.48 -10.11
N GLY A 70 10.44 -14.25 -10.96
CA GLY A 70 10.88 -15.58 -11.39
C GLY A 70 11.78 -15.63 -12.62
N LEU A 71 12.26 -14.48 -13.13
CA LEU A 71 13.04 -14.37 -14.38
C LEU A 71 14.47 -13.81 -14.19
N GLY A 72 14.89 -13.59 -12.95
CA GLY A 72 16.21 -13.05 -12.64
C GLY A 72 16.48 -13.08 -11.13
N PRO A 73 17.69 -12.68 -10.70
CA PRO A 73 18.10 -12.83 -9.31
C PRO A 73 17.41 -11.85 -8.36
N THR A 74 17.43 -10.54 -8.67
CA THR A 74 16.77 -9.49 -7.87
C THR A 74 16.20 -8.41 -8.78
N ARG A 75 15.22 -7.64 -8.30
CA ARG A 75 14.65 -6.53 -9.10
C ARG A 75 15.72 -5.49 -9.48
N PRO A 76 16.62 -5.03 -8.59
CA PRO A 76 17.70 -4.11 -8.95
C PRO A 76 18.65 -4.66 -9.99
N ALA A 77 19.02 -5.94 -9.86
CA ALA A 77 19.89 -6.62 -10.81
C ALA A 77 19.27 -6.67 -12.21
N MET A 78 17.99 -7.02 -12.33
CA MET A 78 17.27 -7.01 -13.61
C MET A 78 17.19 -5.58 -14.19
N LEU A 79 16.86 -4.58 -13.38
CA LEU A 79 16.79 -3.17 -13.80
C LEU A 79 18.13 -2.65 -14.30
N ASN A 80 19.23 -2.99 -13.61
CA ASN A 80 20.58 -2.68 -14.06
C ASN A 80 20.89 -3.37 -15.40
N GLY A 81 20.48 -4.64 -15.54
CA GLY A 81 20.62 -5.43 -16.76
C GLY A 81 19.94 -4.81 -17.99
N LEU A 82 18.86 -4.04 -17.81
CA LEU A 82 18.15 -3.35 -18.90
C LEU A 82 18.96 -2.23 -19.56
N ARG A 83 20.01 -1.73 -18.89
CA ARG A 83 20.90 -0.68 -19.42
C ARG A 83 21.77 -1.18 -20.57
N PHE A 84 21.98 -2.49 -20.65
CA PHE A 84 22.83 -3.13 -21.63
C PHE A 84 22.01 -3.77 -22.75
N ALA A 85 22.59 -3.83 -23.96
CA ALA A 85 22.01 -4.52 -25.11
C ALA A 85 21.82 -6.01 -24.82
N LEU A 86 20.93 -6.68 -25.57
CA LEU A 86 20.79 -8.13 -25.47
C LEU A 86 22.05 -8.81 -26.02
N PRO A 87 22.53 -9.91 -25.40
CA PRO A 87 23.64 -10.68 -25.94
C PRO A 87 23.28 -11.21 -27.33
N GLN A 88 24.17 -11.01 -28.30
CA GLN A 88 24.04 -11.58 -29.64
C GLN A 88 24.59 -13.01 -29.63
N GLU A 89 23.82 -13.99 -30.09
CA GLU A 89 24.12 -15.43 -29.90
C GLU A 89 25.35 -15.95 -30.67
N ALA A 90 26.07 -15.15 -31.47
CA ALA A 90 26.97 -15.73 -32.48
C ALA A 90 28.22 -14.92 -32.89
N GLN A 91 28.76 -13.99 -32.11
CA GLN A 91 30.11 -13.46 -32.42
C GLN A 91 30.93 -13.19 -31.14
N PRO A 92 31.92 -14.05 -30.81
CA PRO A 92 32.92 -13.71 -29.81
C PRO A 92 33.80 -12.60 -30.39
N MET A 93 33.59 -11.38 -29.92
CA MET A 93 34.39 -10.24 -30.34
C MET A 93 35.72 -10.26 -29.58
N LEU A 94 36.82 -9.93 -30.28
CA LEU A 94 38.18 -9.90 -29.73
C LEU A 94 38.34 -8.95 -28.51
N PHE A 95 37.33 -8.12 -28.23
CA PHE A 95 37.24 -7.16 -27.12
C PHE A 95 36.08 -7.47 -26.16
N ASP A 96 35.81 -8.75 -25.87
CA ASP A 96 34.85 -9.22 -24.86
C ASP A 96 35.23 -8.87 -23.39
N ILE A 97 35.82 -7.69 -23.19
CA ILE A 97 36.12 -7.09 -21.89
C ILE A 97 34.81 -6.77 -21.13
N TYR A 98 33.68 -6.66 -21.85
CA TYR A 98 32.33 -6.53 -21.30
C TYR A 98 31.57 -7.88 -21.17
N GLY A 99 32.19 -9.00 -21.53
CA GLY A 99 31.58 -10.33 -21.55
C GLY A 99 31.27 -10.87 -20.15
N SER A 100 31.97 -10.38 -19.12
CA SER A 100 31.55 -10.56 -17.73
C SER A 100 30.47 -9.55 -17.40
N ARG A 101 29.28 -9.77 -17.99
CA ARG A 101 28.02 -9.32 -17.41
C ARG A 101 27.75 -10.16 -16.17
N ALA A 102 28.70 -10.13 -15.22
CA ALA A 102 28.43 -10.48 -13.86
C ALA A 102 27.30 -9.53 -13.49
N ILE A 103 26.08 -10.05 -13.53
CA ILE A 103 24.97 -9.45 -12.82
C ILE A 103 25.47 -9.49 -11.39
N GLU A 104 26.16 -8.42 -10.99
CA GLU A 104 26.55 -8.20 -9.62
C GLU A 104 25.26 -8.45 -8.84
N SER A 105 25.29 -9.39 -7.90
CA SER A 105 24.10 -9.78 -7.15
C SER A 105 23.74 -8.60 -6.26
N LEU A 106 23.10 -7.59 -6.85
CA LEU A 106 22.62 -6.43 -6.16
C LEU A 106 21.59 -6.91 -5.14
N PRO A 107 21.70 -6.48 -3.88
CA PRO A 107 20.75 -6.88 -2.85
C PRO A 107 19.34 -6.50 -3.31
N ASP A 108 18.38 -7.38 -3.03
CA ASP A 108 17.00 -7.10 -3.40
C ASP A 108 16.41 -5.98 -2.54
N TYR A 109 15.32 -5.40 -3.01
CA TYR A 109 14.57 -4.41 -2.25
C TYR A 109 14.05 -5.01 -0.93
N ASP A 110 14.10 -4.21 0.14
CA ASP A 110 13.37 -4.54 1.35
C ASP A 110 11.84 -4.49 1.11
N ARG A 111 11.07 -4.93 2.10
CA ARG A 111 9.61 -5.00 1.98
C ARG A 111 8.96 -3.63 1.79
N VAL A 112 9.55 -2.56 2.33
CA VAL A 112 9.01 -1.20 2.26
C VAL A 112 9.23 -0.63 0.87
N ALA A 113 10.41 -0.82 0.30
CA ALA A 113 10.73 -0.44 -1.07
C ALA A 113 9.90 -1.23 -2.09
N LYS A 114 9.65 -2.52 -1.87
CA LYS A 114 8.72 -3.31 -2.70
C LYS A 114 7.30 -2.76 -2.63
N LEU A 115 6.80 -2.50 -1.42
CA LEU A 115 5.47 -1.90 -1.23
C LEU A 115 5.33 -0.56 -1.95
N ALA A 116 6.31 0.33 -1.81
CA ALA A 116 6.30 1.62 -2.48
C ALA A 116 6.19 1.47 -4.01
N ALA A 117 6.99 0.58 -4.59
CA ALA A 117 6.95 0.28 -6.02
C ALA A 117 5.59 -0.30 -6.46
N GLU A 118 4.99 -1.18 -5.66
CA GLU A 118 3.67 -1.77 -5.94
C GLU A 118 2.56 -0.71 -5.95
N LEU A 119 2.56 0.20 -4.98
CA LEU A 119 1.61 1.30 -4.89
C LEU A 119 1.79 2.30 -6.04
N ASP A 120 3.03 2.65 -6.39
CA ASP A 120 3.31 3.58 -7.49
C ASP A 120 2.90 3.03 -8.87
N VAL A 121 3.09 1.71 -9.07
CA VAL A 121 2.85 1.05 -10.36
C VAL A 121 1.41 0.54 -10.50
N THR A 122 0.78 0.07 -9.43
CA THR A 122 -0.54 -0.58 -9.52
C THR A 122 -1.59 0.01 -8.60
N GLY A 123 -1.20 0.78 -7.59
CA GLY A 123 -2.10 1.21 -6.52
C GLY A 123 -2.54 0.08 -5.59
N VAL A 124 -2.02 -1.14 -5.75
CA VAL A 124 -2.38 -2.31 -4.96
C VAL A 124 -1.16 -2.82 -4.18
N PRO A 125 -1.25 -2.99 -2.85
CA PRO A 125 -0.18 -3.58 -2.07
C PRO A 125 -0.19 -5.11 -2.16
N PHE A 126 0.88 -5.72 -2.66
CA PHE A 126 1.03 -7.19 -2.71
C PHE A 126 1.94 -7.72 -1.61
N THR A 127 2.95 -6.95 -1.20
CA THR A 127 3.95 -7.37 -0.21
C THR A 127 3.44 -7.31 1.23
N MET A 128 2.63 -6.29 1.55
CA MET A 128 2.04 -6.07 2.88
C MET A 128 1.05 -4.92 2.87
N HIS A 129 0.09 -4.91 3.80
CA HIS A 129 -0.79 -3.77 3.98
C HIS A 129 -0.03 -2.53 4.48
N PRO A 130 -0.21 -1.32 3.91
CA PRO A 130 0.50 -0.11 4.32
C PRO A 130 0.33 0.24 5.80
N ALA A 131 -0.82 -0.13 6.39
CA ALA A 131 -1.08 0.12 7.81
C ALA A 131 -0.13 -0.61 8.77
N VAL A 132 0.62 -1.63 8.30
CA VAL A 132 1.69 -2.27 9.09
C VAL A 132 2.81 -1.28 9.44
N LEU A 133 2.98 -0.22 8.65
CA LEU A 133 3.99 0.82 8.87
C LEU A 133 3.52 1.91 9.83
N LEU A 134 2.28 1.87 10.32
CA LEU A 134 1.80 2.87 11.27
C LEU A 134 2.57 2.77 12.58
N PRO A 135 2.96 3.91 13.20
CA PRO A 135 3.72 3.91 14.44
C PRO A 135 2.99 3.10 15.54
N THR A 136 3.57 1.99 15.99
CA THR A 136 2.89 1.13 16.96
C THR A 136 3.04 1.62 18.41
N ARG A 137 1.91 2.00 19.03
CA ARG A 137 1.68 1.82 20.47
C ARG A 137 0.27 1.26 20.68
N HIS A 138 0.11 -0.04 20.46
CA HIS A 138 -1.14 -0.75 20.70
C HIS A 138 -1.53 -0.70 22.18
N MET A 139 -2.78 -0.35 22.48
CA MET A 139 -3.32 -0.50 23.84
C MET A 139 -3.56 -1.98 24.14
N MET A 140 -2.66 -2.59 24.92
CA MET A 140 -2.98 -3.81 25.65
C MET A 140 -3.86 -3.44 26.85
N GLY A 141 -4.93 -4.22 27.06
CA GLY A 141 -5.99 -3.92 28.03
C GLY A 141 -5.50 -3.29 29.34
N GLY A 142 -5.86 -2.03 29.54
CA GLY A 142 -5.56 -1.28 30.76
C GLY A 142 -6.21 0.10 30.70
N SER A 143 -7.00 0.44 31.70
CA SER A 143 -7.63 1.76 31.83
C SER A 143 -6.58 2.78 32.27
N VAL A 144 -6.35 3.85 31.51
CA VAL A 144 -5.54 4.99 31.99
C VAL A 144 -6.23 6.30 31.62
N LYS A 145 -6.39 7.16 32.64
CA LYS A 145 -6.96 8.51 32.55
C LYS A 145 -6.14 9.38 31.59
N ALA A 146 -6.82 10.19 30.80
CA ALA A 146 -6.21 11.22 29.98
C ALA A 146 -6.06 12.50 30.82
N GLU A 147 -4.83 12.86 31.19
CA GLU A 147 -4.52 14.18 31.75
C GLU A 147 -3.31 14.79 31.06
N GLY A 148 -3.43 16.09 30.74
CA GLY A 148 -2.33 17.05 30.70
C GLY A 148 -1.65 17.29 29.34
N LEU A 149 -2.03 18.38 28.66
CA LEU A 149 -1.15 19.11 27.73
C LEU A 149 -1.31 20.61 28.04
N GLY A 150 -0.37 21.13 28.84
CA GLY A 150 -0.24 22.55 29.19
C GLY A 150 0.64 23.32 28.21
N ASP A 151 0.56 24.64 28.32
CA ASP A 151 1.02 25.67 27.39
C ASP A 151 2.54 25.72 27.09
N GLY A 152 2.83 25.86 25.79
CA GLY A 152 3.73 26.83 25.15
C GLY A 152 5.20 27.00 25.57
N SER A 153 6.13 26.84 24.62
CA SER A 153 7.01 27.95 24.18
C SER A 153 7.69 27.65 22.84
N ILE A 154 7.87 28.72 22.06
CA ILE A 154 8.34 28.74 20.66
C ILE A 154 9.87 28.87 20.64
N ALA A 155 10.56 28.00 19.89
CA ALA A 155 11.92 28.23 19.44
C ALA A 155 12.04 27.93 17.93
N SER A 156 12.65 28.88 17.23
CA SER A 156 12.80 29.04 15.78
C SER A 156 13.70 27.99 15.11
N GLY A 157 13.30 27.48 13.94
CA GLY A 157 14.19 26.78 13.01
C GLY A 157 13.43 26.02 11.93
N GLN A 158 13.59 26.42 10.66
CA GLN A 158 12.88 25.85 9.50
C GLN A 158 13.19 24.36 9.20
N HIS A 159 14.10 23.72 9.95
CA HIS A 159 14.31 22.26 9.93
C HIS A 159 13.39 21.48 10.88
N HIS A 160 12.62 22.16 11.74
CA HIS A 160 11.76 21.51 12.73
C HIS A 160 10.34 21.19 12.26
N ARG A 161 9.91 21.62 11.06
CA ARG A 161 8.50 21.42 10.66
C ARG A 161 8.17 19.95 10.40
N GLN A 162 9.10 19.17 9.86
CA GLN A 162 8.94 17.72 9.69
C GLN A 162 9.09 17.00 11.04
N ALA A 163 10.12 17.33 11.82
CA ALA A 163 10.35 16.71 13.14
C ALA A 163 9.27 17.04 14.20
N ALA A 164 8.61 18.20 14.11
CA ALA A 164 7.50 18.60 14.99
C ALA A 164 6.18 17.94 14.57
N LEU A 165 5.97 17.69 13.28
CA LEU A 165 4.88 16.83 12.79
C LEU A 165 5.13 15.37 13.23
N ASP A 166 6.35 14.87 13.06
CA ASP A 166 6.77 13.54 13.54
C ASP A 166 6.65 13.39 15.06
N ALA A 167 6.84 14.47 15.83
CA ALA A 167 6.73 14.48 17.29
C ALA A 167 5.27 14.48 17.79
N ALA A 168 4.34 15.13 17.07
CA ALA A 168 2.91 15.11 17.41
C ALA A 168 2.24 13.78 17.02
N THR A 169 2.61 13.18 15.88
CA THR A 169 2.14 11.86 15.44
C THR A 169 2.66 10.72 16.36
N ARG A 170 3.76 10.94 17.10
CA ARG A 170 4.49 9.95 17.92
C ARG A 170 3.76 9.40 19.16
N SER A 171 2.53 9.84 19.46
CA SER A 171 1.89 9.57 20.76
C SER A 171 0.49 8.95 20.71
N ILE A 172 -0.10 8.78 19.52
CA ILE A 172 -1.48 8.28 19.40
C ILE A 172 -1.49 6.77 19.62
N ARG A 173 -2.05 6.34 20.75
CA ARG A 173 -2.33 4.93 21.02
C ARG A 173 -3.63 4.53 20.35
N TYR A 174 -3.60 3.45 19.58
CA TYR A 174 -4.78 2.91 18.90
C TYR A 174 -4.93 1.41 19.13
N VAL A 175 -6.11 0.89 18.77
CA VAL A 175 -6.47 -0.53 18.79
C VAL A 175 -6.62 -1.00 17.36
N THR A 176 -6.31 -2.28 17.12
CA THR A 176 -6.52 -2.88 15.80
C THR A 176 -8.01 -3.06 15.54
N ALA A 177 -8.42 -3.01 14.27
CA ALA A 177 -9.81 -3.14 13.86
C ALA A 177 -10.46 -4.42 14.43
N THR A 178 -9.75 -5.54 14.38
CA THR A 178 -10.17 -6.85 14.92
C THR A 178 -10.42 -6.85 16.43
N ARG A 179 -9.73 -6.01 17.19
CA ARG A 179 -9.83 -5.93 18.66
C ARG A 179 -10.75 -4.83 19.14
N LEU A 180 -11.39 -4.10 18.24
CA LEU A 180 -12.29 -3.00 18.60
C LEU A 180 -13.42 -3.46 19.54
N HIS A 181 -13.90 -4.69 19.35
CA HIS A 181 -14.93 -5.34 20.17
C HIS A 181 -14.58 -5.39 21.67
N GLU A 182 -13.29 -5.49 22.02
CA GLU A 182 -12.83 -5.54 23.42
C GLU A 182 -13.08 -4.22 24.18
N PHE A 183 -13.44 -3.16 23.46
CA PHE A 183 -13.63 -1.82 23.99
C PHE A 183 -15.10 -1.36 23.98
N CYS A 184 -16.07 -2.26 23.74
CA CYS A 184 -17.51 -1.93 23.77
C CYS A 184 -17.91 -1.11 25.01
N GLY A 185 -18.61 -0.01 24.80
CA GLY A 185 -19.03 0.94 25.84
C GLY A 185 -17.95 1.95 26.27
N ARG A 186 -16.69 1.77 25.86
CA ARG A 186 -15.54 2.62 26.23
C ARG A 186 -15.07 3.45 25.05
N LYS A 187 -14.24 4.47 25.32
CA LYS A 187 -13.54 5.20 24.26
C LYS A 187 -12.35 4.38 23.76
N ALA A 188 -12.19 4.33 22.45
CA ALA A 188 -11.05 3.74 21.77
C ALA A 188 -10.64 4.61 20.58
N THR A 189 -9.42 4.40 20.09
CA THR A 189 -8.89 5.04 18.90
C THR A 189 -8.52 3.97 17.89
N VAL A 190 -8.96 4.11 16.65
CA VAL A 190 -8.51 3.27 15.52
C VAL A 190 -7.64 4.11 14.59
N ALA A 191 -6.71 3.46 13.88
CA ALA A 191 -5.84 4.10 12.91
C ALA A 191 -5.71 3.22 11.67
N GLY A 192 -5.74 3.82 10.49
CA GLY A 192 -5.80 3.08 9.24
C GLY A 192 -6.00 3.97 8.02
N PHE A 193 -6.39 3.37 6.91
CA PHE A 193 -6.71 4.05 5.66
C PHE A 193 -8.22 4.11 5.47
N VAL A 194 -8.73 5.15 4.80
CA VAL A 194 -10.16 5.22 4.48
C VAL A 194 -10.46 4.30 3.30
N ALA A 195 -11.11 3.17 3.57
CA ALA A 195 -11.52 2.21 2.54
C ALA A 195 -12.82 2.64 1.84
N ALA A 196 -13.76 3.18 2.60
CA ALA A 196 -15.03 3.68 2.08
C ALA A 196 -15.55 4.84 2.93
N ALA A 197 -16.30 5.75 2.31
CA ALA A 197 -16.97 6.82 3.01
C ALA A 197 -18.31 7.16 2.33
N ARG A 198 -19.37 7.30 3.12
CA ARG A 198 -20.70 7.68 2.65
C ARG A 198 -21.39 8.62 3.62
N ARG A 199 -22.35 9.40 3.12
CA ARG A 199 -23.25 10.23 3.94
C ARG A 199 -24.65 9.65 3.93
N ALA A 200 -25.37 9.85 5.03
CA ALA A 200 -26.78 9.52 5.16
C ALA A 200 -27.51 10.67 5.86
N ARG A 201 -28.83 10.54 5.98
CA ARG A 201 -29.66 11.44 6.79
C ARG A 201 -30.33 10.66 7.90
N THR A 202 -30.39 11.27 9.08
CA THR A 202 -31.11 10.75 10.24
C THR A 202 -32.63 10.94 10.07
N GLY A 203 -33.42 10.35 10.97
CA GLY A 203 -34.89 10.49 10.94
C GLY A 203 -35.40 11.92 11.08
N ASP A 204 -34.64 12.79 11.75
CA ASP A 204 -34.86 14.24 11.86
C ASP A 204 -34.21 15.04 10.70
N ASN A 205 -33.86 14.38 9.60
CA ASN A 205 -33.33 14.98 8.37
C ASN A 205 -31.96 15.67 8.51
N ARG A 206 -31.19 15.41 9.57
CA ARG A 206 -29.82 15.91 9.74
C ARG A 206 -28.82 15.01 9.03
N VAL A 207 -27.70 15.57 8.56
CA VAL A 207 -26.68 14.82 7.82
C VAL A 207 -25.76 14.08 8.79
N MET A 208 -25.50 12.80 8.52
CA MET A 208 -24.49 11.98 9.21
C MET A 208 -23.52 11.34 8.21
N GLY A 209 -22.37 10.87 8.69
CA GLY A 209 -21.34 10.21 7.89
C GLY A 209 -21.00 8.82 8.41
N PHE A 210 -20.71 7.90 7.50
CA PHE A 210 -20.15 6.58 7.79
C PHE A 210 -18.84 6.43 7.05
N VAL A 211 -17.80 5.99 7.74
CA VAL A 211 -16.46 5.79 7.20
C VAL A 211 -15.97 4.41 7.62
N THR A 212 -15.53 3.62 6.66
CA THR A 212 -14.83 2.36 6.92
C THR A 212 -13.34 2.65 6.93
N VAL A 213 -12.69 2.45 8.08
CA VAL A 213 -11.25 2.58 8.25
C VAL A 213 -10.64 1.18 8.24
N GLU A 214 -9.66 0.95 7.36
CA GLU A 214 -8.96 -0.34 7.25
C GLU A 214 -7.56 -0.29 7.84
N ASP A 215 -7.18 -1.34 8.56
CA ASP A 215 -5.81 -1.61 8.98
C ASP A 215 -5.35 -2.99 8.49
N ALA A 216 -4.14 -3.39 8.86
CA ALA A 216 -3.58 -4.68 8.44
C ALA A 216 -4.31 -5.91 9.02
N THR A 217 -5.23 -5.70 9.98
CA THR A 217 -5.98 -6.76 10.66
C THR A 217 -7.42 -6.85 10.18
N GLY A 218 -8.01 -5.76 9.70
CA GLY A 218 -9.39 -5.75 9.20
C GLY A 218 -9.99 -4.36 9.04
N LEU A 219 -11.32 -4.31 9.08
CA LEU A 219 -12.12 -3.12 8.88
C LEU A 219 -12.77 -2.66 10.19
N ALA A 220 -12.79 -1.35 10.41
CA ALA A 220 -13.49 -0.70 11.51
C ALA A 220 -14.51 0.29 10.95
N GLU A 221 -15.78 0.12 11.32
CA GLU A 221 -16.85 1.05 10.95
C GLU A 221 -16.87 2.24 11.91
N VAL A 222 -16.93 3.44 11.35
CA VAL A 222 -16.90 4.71 12.09
C VAL A 222 -18.11 5.56 11.72
N SER A 223 -18.86 5.98 12.75
CA SER A 223 -20.05 6.82 12.60
C SER A 223 -19.76 8.25 13.03
N PHE A 224 -20.02 9.20 12.14
CA PHE A 224 -19.99 10.65 12.42
C PHE A 224 -21.43 11.16 12.51
N PHE A 225 -21.92 11.27 13.74
CA PHE A 225 -23.24 11.83 14.00
C PHE A 225 -23.33 13.30 13.58
N PRO A 226 -24.55 13.85 13.42
CA PRO A 226 -24.74 15.22 12.95
C PRO A 226 -23.95 16.29 13.73
N ASP A 227 -23.75 16.12 15.04
CA ASP A 227 -22.97 17.07 15.86
C ASP A 227 -21.46 16.98 15.59
N GLN A 228 -21.01 15.86 14.99
CA GLN A 228 -19.61 15.55 14.70
C GLN A 228 -19.32 15.54 13.18
N ILE A 229 -20.29 15.93 12.35
CA ILE A 229 -20.17 15.86 10.87
C ILE A 229 -19.06 16.77 10.31
N ALA A 230 -18.65 17.79 11.06
CA ALA A 230 -17.51 18.63 10.68
C ALA A 230 -16.21 17.81 10.60
N LEU A 231 -16.03 16.83 11.51
CA LEU A 231 -14.86 15.96 11.56
C LEU A 231 -14.76 15.02 10.35
N TYR A 232 -15.90 14.59 9.80
CA TYR A 232 -15.95 13.71 8.63
C TYR A 232 -15.11 14.23 7.46
N ARG A 233 -15.14 15.55 7.18
CA ARG A 233 -14.38 16.14 6.06
C ARG A 233 -12.86 16.10 6.27
N THR A 234 -12.40 16.09 7.52
CA THR A 234 -10.98 16.08 7.87
C THR A 234 -10.26 14.87 7.33
N ILE A 235 -10.91 13.71 7.38
CA ILE A 235 -10.33 12.41 6.98
C ILE A 235 -10.74 11.99 5.57
N CYS A 236 -11.98 12.25 5.13
CA CYS A 236 -12.46 11.78 3.82
C CYS A 236 -11.83 12.48 2.61
N SER A 237 -11.16 13.61 2.81
CA SER A 237 -10.43 14.35 1.77
C SER A 237 -8.95 13.98 1.69
N TYR A 238 -8.49 13.07 2.55
CA TYR A 238 -7.09 12.73 2.70
C TYR A 238 -6.86 11.27 2.28
N GLY A 239 -5.94 11.05 1.33
CA GLY A 239 -5.58 9.71 0.86
C GLY A 239 -4.53 8.98 1.69
N GLY A 240 -3.99 9.63 2.73
CA GLY A 240 -3.04 9.03 3.65
C GLY A 240 -3.71 8.42 4.88
N PRO A 241 -2.91 7.90 5.82
CA PRO A 241 -3.43 7.27 7.03
C PRO A 241 -4.09 8.27 7.97
N VAL A 242 -5.16 7.84 8.62
CA VAL A 242 -5.97 8.64 9.54
C VAL A 242 -6.09 7.94 10.87
N TRP A 243 -6.47 8.70 11.90
CA TRP A 243 -6.88 8.15 13.17
C TRP A 243 -8.26 8.71 13.56
N VAL A 244 -9.06 7.88 14.23
CA VAL A 244 -10.38 8.29 14.74
C VAL A 244 -10.53 7.79 16.17
N THR A 245 -10.95 8.68 17.05
CA THR A 245 -11.28 8.38 18.44
C THR A 245 -12.78 8.53 18.66
N GLY A 246 -13.37 7.57 19.36
CA GLY A 246 -14.80 7.56 19.58
C GLY A 246 -15.22 6.58 20.66
N LYS A 247 -16.52 6.53 20.96
CA LYS A 247 -17.08 5.50 21.84
C LYS A 247 -17.37 4.26 20.99
N VAL A 248 -16.91 3.11 21.44
CA VAL A 248 -17.26 1.84 20.78
C VAL A 248 -18.67 1.45 21.18
N THR A 249 -19.52 1.23 20.19
CA THR A 249 -20.91 0.85 20.33
C THR A 249 -21.17 -0.45 19.59
N GLU A 250 -22.08 -1.24 20.13
CA GLU A 250 -22.56 -2.46 19.50
C GLU A 250 -24.04 -2.31 19.20
N HIS A 251 -24.43 -2.56 17.96
CA HIS A 251 -25.81 -2.52 17.52
C HIS A 251 -26.07 -3.71 16.59
N LEU A 252 -27.00 -4.58 16.96
CA LEU A 252 -27.35 -5.80 16.21
C LEU A 252 -26.13 -6.66 15.85
N SER A 253 -25.22 -6.87 16.80
CA SER A 253 -23.94 -7.60 16.63
C SER A 253 -22.93 -6.94 15.67
N SER A 254 -23.19 -5.71 15.23
CA SER A 254 -22.21 -4.89 14.51
C SER A 254 -21.52 -3.94 15.49
N ILE A 255 -20.20 -3.88 15.42
CA ILE A 255 -19.38 -2.99 16.25
C ILE A 255 -18.98 -1.77 15.43
N SER A 256 -19.27 -0.59 15.98
CA SER A 256 -18.92 0.69 15.37
C SER A 256 -18.24 1.61 16.36
N LEU A 257 -17.48 2.57 15.85
CA LEU A 257 -16.88 3.65 16.60
C LEU A 257 -17.66 4.95 16.35
N ASP A 258 -18.35 5.45 17.37
CA ASP A 258 -19.03 6.73 17.33
C ASP A 258 -18.00 7.84 17.52
N ALA A 259 -17.60 8.47 16.41
CA ALA A 259 -16.48 9.40 16.36
C ALA A 259 -16.75 10.66 17.19
N CYS A 260 -15.79 11.03 18.04
CA CYS A 260 -15.77 12.30 18.77
C CYS A 260 -14.50 13.14 18.50
N ASN A 261 -13.48 12.56 17.86
CA ASN A 261 -12.29 13.26 17.41
C ASN A 261 -11.62 12.48 16.27
N CYS A 262 -10.92 13.15 15.35
CA CYS A 262 -10.14 12.48 14.31
C CYS A 262 -9.03 13.37 13.78
N GLY A 263 -8.07 12.77 13.08
CA GLY A 263 -7.01 13.51 12.42
C GLY A 263 -6.27 12.68 11.39
N ARG A 264 -5.26 13.30 10.79
CA ARG A 264 -4.36 12.70 9.82
C ARG A 264 -3.09 12.24 10.54
N LEU A 265 -2.55 11.10 10.16
CA LEU A 265 -1.23 10.65 10.58
C LEU A 265 -0.24 11.15 9.53
N ALA A 266 0.62 12.08 9.92
CA ALA A 266 1.70 12.62 9.09
C ALA A 266 3.02 11.92 9.42
#